data_AF-A0A8E3B5F7-F1
#
_entry.id   AF-A0A8E3B5F7-F1
#
_cell.length_a   1.000
_cell.length_b   1.000
_cell.length_c   1.000
_cell.angle_alpha   90.00
_cell.angle_beta   90.00
_cell.angle_gamma   90.00
#
_symmetry.space_group_name_H-M   'P 1'
#
loop_
_entity.id
_entity.type
_entity.pdbx_description
1 polymer ?
#
loop_
_entity_poly.entity_id
_entity_poly.type
_entity_poly.pdbx_seq_one_letter_code
_entity_poly.pdbx_strand_id
1 'polypeptide(L)' 'MKAIPCPFCTSCEVRPYETDEARVVMKCEDCGASGPVCIDEVNAVESWNYRPSAQPE' A
#
# COMPACT_ATOMS: atom_id res chain seq x y z
N MET A 1 6.02 -11.00 1.60
CA MET A 1 4.84 -10.71 2.45
C MET A 1 3.65 -10.45 1.53
N LYS A 2 2.41 -10.60 2.00
CA LYS A 2 1.21 -10.32 1.18
C LYS A 2 0.56 -9.02 1.66
N ALA A 3 0.16 -8.16 0.73
CA ALA A 3 -0.62 -6.96 1.04
C ALA A 3 -2.03 -7.32 1.54
N ILE A 4 -2.52 -6.62 2.54
CA ILE A 4 -3.92 -6.72 2.99
C ILE A 4 -4.85 -6.10 1.93
N PRO A 5 -6.13 -6.51 1.88
CA PRO A 5 -7.11 -5.91 0.98
C PRO A 5 -7.21 -4.39 1.15
N CYS A 6 -7.55 -3.71 0.07
CA CYS A 6 -7.67 -2.26 0.02
C CYS A 6 -8.61 -1.76 1.13
N PRO A 7 -8.18 -0.81 1.98
CA PRO A 7 -9.02 -0.32 3.06
C PRO A 7 -10.22 0.51 2.58
N PHE A 8 -10.23 0.94 1.32
CA PHE A 8 -11.28 1.79 0.76
C PHE A 8 -12.34 0.99 0.00
N CYS A 9 -11.94 0.05 -0.85
CA CYS A 9 -12.88 -0.72 -1.69
C CYS A 9 -12.91 -2.23 -1.38
N THR A 10 -12.14 -2.70 -0.39
CA THR A 10 -12.02 -4.10 0.02
C THR A 10 -11.48 -5.07 -1.03
N SER A 11 -11.05 -4.56 -2.19
CA SER A 11 -10.45 -5.38 -3.24
C SER A 11 -9.13 -6.02 -2.79
N CYS A 12 -8.89 -7.24 -3.27
CA CYS A 12 -7.63 -7.95 -3.14
C CYS A 12 -6.64 -7.63 -4.27
N GLU A 13 -7.04 -6.89 -5.31
CA GLU A 13 -6.20 -6.47 -6.42
C GLU A 13 -5.33 -5.26 -6.01
N VAL A 14 -4.39 -5.53 -5.10
CA VAL A 14 -3.39 -4.57 -4.62
C VAL A 14 -2.00 -5.07 -5.01
N ARG A 15 -1.25 -4.26 -5.75
CA ARG A 15 0.05 -4.65 -6.33
C ARG A 15 1.11 -3.55 -6.14
N PRO A 16 2.39 -3.93 -6.04
CA PRO A 16 3.47 -2.95 -6.03
C PRO A 16 3.59 -2.29 -7.40
N TYR A 17 3.89 -1.00 -7.40
CA TYR A 17 4.15 -0.19 -8.57
C TYR A 17 5.44 0.58 -8.37
N GLU A 18 6.38 0.45 -9.31
CA GLU A 18 7.62 1.21 -9.32
C GLU A 18 7.39 2.57 -9.99
N THR A 19 7.82 3.62 -9.32
CA THR A 19 7.78 5.01 -9.78
C THR A 19 9.06 5.37 -10.53
N ASP A 20 9.03 6.47 -11.29
CA ASP A 20 10.16 6.96 -12.09
C ASP A 20 11.43 7.26 -11.26
N GLU A 21 11.30 7.45 -9.94
CA GLU A 21 12.40 7.74 -9.01
C GLU A 21 13.01 6.49 -8.36
N ALA A 22 12.77 5.30 -8.92
CA ALA A 22 13.17 4.02 -8.33
C ALA A 22 12.67 3.88 -6.88
N ARG A 23 11.39 4.23 -6.67
CA ARG A 23 10.65 4.02 -5.43
C ARG A 23 9.44 3.14 -5.70
N VAL A 24 8.96 2.46 -4.67
CA VAL A 24 7.82 1.53 -4.77
C VAL A 24 6.65 2.02 -3.94
N VAL A 25 5.44 1.93 -4.49
CA VAL A 25 4.17 2.15 -3.79
C VAL A 25 3.29 0.92 -3.94
N MET A 26 2.44 0.64 -2.95
CA MET A 26 1.32 -0.30 -3.16
C MET A 26 0.14 0.45 -3.77
N LYS A 27 -0.45 -0.10 -4.82
CA LYS A 27 -1.61 0.49 -5.52
C LYS A 27 -2.73 -0.52 -5.65
N CYS A 28 -3.96 -0.07 -5.41
CA CYS A 28 -5.17 -0.84 -5.72
C CYS A 28 -5.58 -0.59 -7.17
N GLU A 29 -5.72 -1.66 -7.95
CA GLU A 29 -6.08 -1.59 -9.36
C GLU A 29 -7.56 -1.20 -9.57
N ASP A 30 -8.44 -1.53 -8.62
CA ASP A 30 -9.88 -1.27 -8.77
C ASP A 30 -10.30 0.16 -8.44
N CYS A 31 -9.71 0.78 -7.41
CA CYS A 31 -10.09 2.12 -6.97
C CYS A 31 -8.99 3.18 -7.11
N GLY A 32 -7.78 2.78 -7.50
CA GLY A 32 -6.63 3.68 -7.67
C GLY A 32 -5.99 4.17 -6.36
N ALA A 33 -6.47 3.71 -5.20
CA ALA A 33 -5.87 4.06 -3.91
C ALA A 33 -4.39 3.65 -3.89
N SER A 34 -3.54 4.57 -3.42
CA SER A 34 -2.09 4.40 -3.40
C SER A 34 -1.56 4.55 -1.98
N GLY A 35 -0.62 3.70 -1.61
CA GLY A 35 0.06 3.72 -0.32
C GLY A 35 1.23 4.71 -0.27
N PRO A 36 1.96 4.73 0.85
CA PRO A 36 3.19 5.51 0.99
C PRO A 36 4.25 5.11 -0.03
N VAL A 37 5.06 6.08 -0.44
CA VAL A 37 6.25 5.87 -1.29
C VAL A 37 7.39 5.33 -0.44
N CYS A 38 7.91 4.16 -0.82
CA CYS A 38 8.96 3.45 -0.09
C CYS A 38 10.17 3.15 -0.99
N ILE A 39 11.30 2.80 -0.38
CA ILE A 39 12.53 2.50 -1.12
C ILE A 39 12.48 1.16 -1.87
N ASP A 40 11.70 0.20 -1.36
CA ASP A 40 11.54 -1.12 -1.95
C ASP A 40 10.14 -1.69 -1.68
N GLU A 41 9.83 -2.82 -2.33
CA GLU A 41 8.55 -3.51 -2.21
C GLU A 41 8.25 -3.98 -0.78
N VAL A 42 9.27 -4.41 -0.03
CA VAL A 42 9.06 -4.93 1.33
C VAL A 42 8.54 -3.82 2.24
N ASN A 43 9.20 -2.67 2.22
CA ASN A 43 8.79 -1.47 2.96
C ASN A 43 7.42 -0.96 2.48
N ALA A 44 7.12 -1.04 1.18
CA ALA A 44 5.83 -0.63 0.63
C ALA A 44 4.69 -1.53 1.15
N VAL A 45 4.90 -2.85 1.16
CA VAL A 45 3.92 -3.82 1.69
C VAL A 45 3.74 -3.66 3.19
N GLU A 46 4.81 -3.49 3.96
CA GLU A 46 4.73 -3.26 5.41
C GLU A 46 3.97 -1.97 5.72
N SER A 47 4.29 -0.87 5.01
CA SER A 47 3.62 0.42 5.19
C SER A 47 2.15 0.37 4.77
N TRP A 48 1.81 -0.36 3.71
CA TRP A 48 0.41 -0.59 3.31
C TRP A 48 -0.36 -1.40 4.34
N ASN A 49 0.30 -2.41 4.94
CA ASN A 49 -0.30 -3.25 5.96
C ASN A 49 -0.40 -2.57 7.32
N TYR A 50 0.43 -1.55 7.56
CA TYR A 50 0.41 -0.76 8.78
C TYR A 50 -0.87 0.07 8.85
N ARG A 51 -1.76 -0.31 9.76
CA ARG A 51 -2.90 0.50 10.17
C ARG A 51 -2.50 1.17 11.48
N PRO A 52 -2.35 2.51 11.55
CA PRO A 52 -2.22 3.17 12.83
C PRO A 52 -3.42 2.72 13.66
N SER A 53 -3.17 2.05 14.78
CA SER A 53 -4.22 1.84 15.78
C SER A 53 -4.77 3.22 16.07
N ALA A 54 -6.06 3.45 15.77
CA ALA A 54 -6.74 4.71 15.99
C ALA A 54 -6.26 5.28 17.33
N GLN A 55 -5.43 6.32 17.29
CA GLN A 55 -5.00 6.94 18.53
C GLN A 55 -6.25 7.54 19.13
N PRO A 56 -6.61 7.21 20.39
CA PRO A 56 -7.68 7.95 21.06
C PRO A 56 -7.22 9.41 21.17
N GLU A 57 -8.12 10.32 20.81
CA GLU A 57 -7.97 11.78 20.91
C GLU A 57 -7.61 12.25 22.33
#